data_AF-A0A431M581-F1
#
_entry.id   AF-A0A431M581-F1
#
_cell.length_a   1.000
_cell.length_b   1.000
_cell.length_c   1.000
_cell.angle_alpha   90.00
_cell.angle_beta   90.00
_cell.angle_gamma   90.00
#
_symmetry.space_group_name_H-M   'P 1'
#
loop_
_entity.id
_entity.type
_entity.pdbx_description
1 polymer ?
#
loop_
_entity_poly.entity_id
_entity_poly.type
_entity_poly.pdbx_seq_one_letter_code
_entity_poly.pdbx_strand_id
1 'polypeptide(L)'
;MVLRLSDIEYLTSSPASKARSIAYVYRTGHLRRRVISRIAEHNALNDFTACAPNELLTLALGGGLFAEPHWCDWSHHSGLKPSLFELQSAMDDGAHLIVVIVSEKEWTIDSNRLSDSWLVIEEREIDLGTVDVAVRYFCECGEIHGTRHLWAKPEFSGYFREVFLESGAQDIRSFQREFEKTVLLHTDGVSGDFKTVEAVKGRQKRSQIAKAIKGLLVQKDQQALSILIAALSDLRRRSISPEDFITQFVDVVCLTTDQAGQSAHLTYRQRRDWIIWLGVLIRLMPRFYAVISKQSGEDSERDISLVLIDEAGRQFIGETSNNSTKPFVAMPDVSNRLMARLNMQDSGFPNQFLLSAKRFIEAALGVVRVPWVTSLHEFCLHWLKESERSAANSPMIVSASTEQTSSLDVIAGQDIIINSLKGLFGDGDHSVPILLFGADELSRRTIAMAYVRALMCETRARGEWSACGTCAGCVSMENGNSFGFLDLRIDRHNVGAVREKLTELAFQPFSDRRVVLINGLDRVREIEEAFLDVLERGRAVTTFILNVENLDELHLATVSRCFIYRVQPQLNKELTNSRE
;
A
#
# COMPACT_ATOMS: atom_id res chain seq x y z
N MET A 1 30.02 24.72 34.31
CA MET A 1 28.64 24.20 34.38
C MET A 1 28.65 22.73 33.97
N VAL A 2 28.13 21.82 34.81
CA VAL A 2 27.97 20.38 34.48
C VAL A 2 27.29 20.23 33.12
N LEU A 3 27.91 19.48 32.21
CA LEU A 3 27.31 19.24 30.90
C LEU A 3 26.23 18.16 31.05
N ARG A 4 24.97 18.54 30.80
CA ARG A 4 23.85 17.60 30.79
C ARG A 4 23.30 17.44 29.39
N LEU A 5 23.11 16.21 28.99
CA LEU A 5 22.53 15.86 27.70
C LEU A 5 21.41 14.84 27.93
N SER A 6 20.36 14.93 27.14
CA SER A 6 19.50 13.76 26.95
C SER A 6 20.28 12.66 26.22
N ASP A 7 19.88 11.41 26.40
CA ASP A 7 20.47 10.29 25.70
C ASP A 7 20.34 10.41 24.17
N ILE A 8 19.21 10.90 23.66
CA ILE A 8 19.01 11.19 22.24
C ILE A 8 19.98 12.28 21.76
N GLU A 9 20.15 13.37 22.51
CA GLU A 9 21.13 14.43 22.18
C GLU A 9 22.56 13.88 22.20
N TYR A 10 22.92 13.06 23.18
CA TYR A 10 24.24 12.43 23.25
C TYR A 10 24.51 11.45 22.10
N LEU A 11 23.48 10.76 21.60
CA LEU A 11 23.61 9.86 20.47
C LEU A 11 23.70 10.58 19.12
N THR A 12 23.09 11.76 19.00
CA THR A 12 23.01 12.54 17.76
C THR A 12 24.09 13.61 17.64
N SER A 13 24.53 14.18 18.76
CA SER A 13 25.63 15.12 18.83
C SER A 13 26.89 14.39 19.31
N SER A 14 28.06 14.77 18.78
CA SER A 14 29.34 14.28 19.30
C SER A 14 29.88 15.38 20.23
N PRO A 15 29.54 15.39 21.52
CA PRO A 15 30.04 16.42 22.42
C PRO A 15 31.56 16.28 22.50
N ALA A 16 32.28 17.36 22.17
CA ALA A 16 33.74 17.43 22.27
C ALA A 16 34.22 17.58 23.72
N SER A 17 33.59 16.89 24.68
CA SER A 17 33.87 17.06 26.10
C SER A 17 34.94 16.07 26.55
N LYS A 18 36.07 16.59 27.03
CA LYS A 18 37.07 15.85 27.85
C LYS A 18 36.54 15.59 29.27
N ALA A 19 35.31 15.09 29.40
CA ALA A 19 34.75 14.76 30.70
C ALA A 19 35.57 13.62 31.31
N ARG A 20 35.95 13.76 32.58
CA ARG A 20 36.70 12.73 33.31
C ARG A 20 35.78 11.72 33.97
N SER A 21 34.50 12.05 34.11
CA SER A 21 33.48 11.17 34.67
C SER A 21 32.19 11.26 33.86
N ILE A 22 31.55 10.11 33.61
CA ILE A 22 30.31 10.01 32.86
C ILE A 22 29.27 9.26 33.70
N ALA A 23 28.10 9.86 33.88
CA ALA A 23 26.94 9.19 34.49
C ALA A 23 25.83 9.03 33.44
N TYR A 24 25.38 7.80 33.19
CA TYR A 24 24.19 7.52 32.40
C TYR A 24 23.03 7.07 33.29
N VAL A 25 22.01 7.92 33.39
CA VAL A 25 20.81 7.71 34.21
C VAL A 25 19.63 7.38 33.29
N TYR A 26 19.09 6.16 33.41
CA TYR A 26 18.02 5.69 32.52
C TYR A 26 16.68 5.43 33.24
N ARG A 27 15.57 5.67 32.53
CA ARG A 27 14.20 5.42 33.02
C ARG A 27 13.66 4.08 32.57
N THR A 28 13.50 3.92 31.26
CA THR A 28 12.96 2.71 30.64
C THR A 28 14.07 1.78 30.15
N GLY A 29 15.28 2.31 30.02
CA GLY A 29 16.47 1.62 29.53
C GLY A 29 16.39 1.31 28.03
N HIS A 30 15.50 1.97 27.28
CA HIS A 30 15.24 1.63 25.89
C HIS A 30 16.46 1.87 25.00
N LEU A 31 17.15 2.99 25.18
CA LEU A 31 18.36 3.34 24.42
C LEU A 31 19.67 2.91 25.11
N ARG A 32 19.57 2.24 26.27
CA ARG A 32 20.71 1.90 27.13
C ARG A 32 21.85 1.24 26.38
N ARG A 33 21.57 0.20 25.59
CA ARG A 33 22.59 -0.53 24.83
C ARG A 33 23.34 0.38 23.83
N ARG A 34 22.63 1.31 23.18
CA ARG A 34 23.22 2.22 22.19
C ARG A 34 24.05 3.31 22.85
N VAL A 35 23.56 3.89 23.95
CA VAL A 35 24.33 4.87 24.75
C VAL A 35 25.61 4.25 25.29
N ILE A 36 25.52 3.04 25.84
CA ILE A 36 26.66 2.25 26.32
C ILE A 36 27.69 2.02 25.22
N SER A 37 27.26 1.54 24.04
CA SER A 37 28.17 1.35 22.88
C SER A 37 28.85 2.65 22.49
N ARG A 38 28.10 3.75 22.47
CA ARG A 38 28.61 5.07 22.07
C ARG A 38 29.66 5.61 23.05
N ILE A 39 29.43 5.45 24.34
CA ILE A 39 30.39 5.82 25.39
C ILE A 39 31.69 5.01 25.21
N ALA A 40 31.56 3.71 24.95
CA ALA A 40 32.70 2.80 24.73
C ALA A 40 33.54 3.24 23.53
N GLU A 41 32.88 3.47 22.39
CA GLU A 41 33.50 3.88 21.13
C GLU A 41 34.23 5.22 21.28
N HIS A 42 33.58 6.21 21.92
CA HIS A 42 34.14 7.54 22.08
C HIS A 42 35.38 7.57 22.97
N ASN A 43 35.49 6.62 23.91
CA ASN A 43 36.55 6.59 24.92
C ASN A 43 37.51 5.40 24.77
N ALA A 44 37.42 4.63 23.69
CA ALA A 44 38.24 3.43 23.41
C ALA A 44 38.26 2.41 24.58
N LEU A 45 37.09 2.17 25.18
CA LEU A 45 36.93 1.20 26.28
C LEU A 45 36.74 -0.22 25.71
N ASN A 46 37.58 -1.16 26.14
CA ASN A 46 37.58 -2.52 25.60
C ASN A 46 36.81 -3.56 26.44
N ASP A 47 36.69 -3.40 27.76
CA ASP A 47 36.07 -4.40 28.65
C ASP A 47 35.14 -3.81 29.72
N PHE A 48 34.09 -4.56 30.07
CA PHE A 48 33.15 -4.26 31.15
C PHE A 48 33.61 -4.90 32.47
N THR A 49 33.77 -4.10 33.52
CA THR A 49 34.00 -4.62 34.87
C THR A 49 32.79 -4.33 35.75
N ALA A 50 32.02 -5.35 36.12
CA ALA A 50 30.96 -5.19 37.10
C ALA A 50 31.61 -4.73 38.42
N CYS A 51 31.31 -3.49 38.84
CA CYS A 51 31.83 -2.92 40.07
C CYS A 51 30.67 -2.65 41.02
N ALA A 52 30.83 -3.07 42.28
CA ALA A 52 29.86 -2.75 43.31
C ALA A 52 29.95 -1.25 43.68
N PRO A 53 28.86 -0.61 44.13
CA PRO A 53 28.86 0.82 44.42
C PRO A 53 29.94 1.28 45.41
N ASN A 54 30.33 0.43 46.36
CA ASN A 54 31.38 0.66 47.34
C ASN A 54 32.81 0.51 46.77
N GLU A 55 32.99 -0.20 45.65
CA GLU A 55 34.29 -0.37 44.98
C GLU A 55 34.66 0.88 44.19
N LEU A 56 33.67 1.68 43.78
CA LEU A 56 33.88 2.89 42.99
C LEU A 56 34.80 3.91 43.70
N LEU A 57 34.67 4.05 45.01
CA LEU A 57 35.53 4.94 45.81
C LEU A 57 36.99 4.46 45.81
N THR A 58 37.20 3.15 45.90
CA THR A 58 38.55 2.55 45.87
C THR A 58 39.18 2.66 44.48
N LEU A 59 38.40 2.45 43.43
CA LEU A 59 38.83 2.58 42.03
C LEU A 59 39.16 4.04 41.69
N ALA A 60 38.33 4.99 42.13
CA ALA A 60 38.55 6.42 41.89
C ALA A 60 39.82 6.97 42.57
N LEU A 61 40.19 6.43 43.74
CA LEU A 61 41.41 6.78 44.47
C LEU A 61 42.69 6.08 43.95
N GLY A 62 42.63 5.34 42.84
CA GLY A 62 43.80 4.69 42.23
C GLY A 62 44.25 3.39 42.90
N GLY A 63 43.35 2.69 43.61
CA GLY A 63 43.66 1.44 44.32
C GLY A 63 43.89 0.19 43.43
N GLY A 64 43.97 0.35 42.11
CA GLY A 64 44.18 -0.74 41.15
C GLY A 64 45.64 -0.86 40.67
N LEU A 65 46.09 -2.09 40.42
CA LEU A 65 47.42 -2.39 39.87
C LEU A 65 47.61 -1.93 38.39
N PHE A 66 46.55 -1.49 37.72
CA PHE A 66 46.55 -1.11 36.30
C PHE A 66 45.84 0.23 36.06
N ALA A 67 46.44 1.06 35.21
CA ALA A 67 46.02 2.42 34.87
C ALA A 67 44.92 2.46 33.79
N GLU A 68 43.88 1.66 33.95
CA GLU A 68 42.83 1.48 32.94
C GLU A 68 41.55 2.27 33.29
N PRO A 69 40.80 2.75 32.29
CA PRO A 69 39.52 3.40 32.52
C PRO A 69 38.50 2.45 33.17
N HIS A 70 37.75 2.94 34.14
CA HIS A 70 36.80 2.14 34.92
C HIS A 70 35.38 2.29 34.38
N TRP A 71 34.71 1.15 34.17
CA TRP A 71 33.37 1.10 33.60
C TRP A 71 32.44 0.26 34.46
N CYS A 72 31.54 0.92 35.19
CA CYS A 72 30.65 0.32 36.18
C CYS A 72 29.17 0.34 35.77
N ASP A 73 28.55 -0.84 35.75
CA ASP A 73 27.12 -0.99 35.47
C ASP A 73 26.34 -1.38 36.73
N TRP A 74 25.66 -0.41 37.33
CA TRP A 74 24.90 -0.60 38.58
C TRP A 74 23.47 -1.07 38.37
N SER A 75 23.07 -1.38 37.13
CA SER A 75 21.72 -1.82 36.80
C SER A 75 21.21 -3.06 37.55
N HIS A 76 22.11 -3.84 38.15
CA HIS A 76 21.80 -5.08 38.86
C HIS A 76 22.30 -5.12 40.31
N HIS A 77 22.83 -4.01 40.84
CA HIS A 77 23.42 -3.97 42.18
C HIS A 77 22.44 -3.48 43.24
N SER A 78 22.12 -4.34 44.20
CA SER A 78 21.39 -3.98 45.43
C SER A 78 22.39 -3.74 46.57
N GLY A 79 22.71 -2.48 46.85
CA GLY A 79 23.67 -2.13 47.91
C GLY A 79 23.59 -0.66 48.35
N LEU A 80 24.26 -0.36 49.48
CA LEU A 80 24.46 1.01 49.96
C LEU A 80 25.28 1.80 48.96
N LYS A 81 24.73 2.91 48.47
CA LYS A 81 25.35 3.77 47.47
C LYS A 81 26.14 4.90 48.16
N PRO A 82 27.34 5.23 47.68
CA PRO A 82 28.16 6.26 48.29
C PRO A 82 27.48 7.64 48.19
N SER A 83 27.80 8.51 49.14
CA SER A 83 27.25 9.87 49.14
C SER A 83 27.85 10.70 47.99
N LEU A 84 27.11 11.71 47.52
CA LEU A 84 27.56 12.61 46.45
C LEU A 84 28.92 13.26 46.77
N PHE A 85 29.16 13.59 48.05
CA PHE A 85 30.40 14.20 48.50
C PHE A 85 31.61 13.26 48.40
N GLU A 86 31.44 11.99 48.76
CA GLU A 86 32.50 10.98 48.68
C GLU A 86 32.88 10.68 47.22
N LEU A 87 31.89 10.61 46.33
CA LEU A 87 32.11 10.39 44.90
C LEU A 87 32.79 11.58 44.23
N GLN A 88 32.34 12.80 44.53
CA GLN A 88 32.88 14.00 43.92
C GLN A 88 34.37 14.19 44.25
N SER A 89 34.75 14.03 45.52
CA SER A 89 36.14 14.16 45.94
C SER A 89 37.04 13.08 45.34
N ALA A 90 36.56 11.84 45.23
CA ALA A 90 37.36 10.74 44.69
C ALA A 90 37.53 10.83 43.16
N MET A 91 36.54 11.37 42.45
CA MET A 91 36.48 11.35 40.98
C MET A 91 37.01 12.64 40.34
N ASP A 92 37.05 13.76 41.07
CA ASP A 92 37.70 15.00 40.61
C ASP A 92 39.24 14.93 40.68
N ASP A 93 39.78 14.22 41.67
CA ASP A 93 41.23 14.03 41.88
C ASP A 93 41.79 12.81 41.13
N GLY A 94 40.93 11.94 40.60
CA GLY A 94 41.31 10.72 39.89
C GLY A 94 41.96 10.99 38.51
N ALA A 95 42.97 10.20 38.16
CA ALA A 95 43.67 10.29 36.86
C ALA A 95 42.93 9.59 35.70
N HIS A 96 41.83 8.88 35.98
CA HIS A 96 41.21 7.92 35.05
C HIS A 96 39.74 8.25 34.76
N LEU A 97 39.28 7.87 33.56
CA LEU A 97 37.87 7.99 33.17
C LEU A 97 37.02 6.98 33.95
N ILE A 98 35.92 7.45 34.52
CA ILE A 98 34.94 6.61 35.21
C ILE A 98 33.58 6.75 34.55
N VAL A 99 32.98 5.61 34.19
CA VAL A 99 31.62 5.54 33.63
C VAL A 99 30.70 4.81 34.59
N VAL A 100 29.58 5.43 34.96
CA VAL A 100 28.54 4.86 35.84
C VAL A 100 27.22 4.76 35.10
N ILE A 101 26.60 3.59 35.10
CA ILE A 101 25.28 3.34 34.49
C ILE A 101 24.29 2.94 35.58
N VAL A 102 23.13 3.60 35.65
CA VAL A 102 22.21 3.45 36.77
C VAL A 102 20.77 3.81 36.38
N SER A 103 19.79 3.17 37.01
CA SER A 103 18.38 3.54 36.81
C SER A 103 18.06 4.83 37.58
N GLU A 104 17.18 5.68 37.04
CA GLU A 104 16.72 6.92 37.68
C GLU A 104 16.15 6.67 39.09
N LYS A 105 15.40 5.58 39.30
CA LYS A 105 14.86 5.19 40.62
C LYS A 105 15.95 4.95 41.66
N GLU A 106 17.13 4.63 41.16
CA GLU A 106 18.29 4.18 41.88
C GLU A 106 19.39 5.24 41.92
N TRP A 107 19.18 6.37 41.27
CA TRP A 107 20.07 7.50 41.20
C TRP A 107 19.75 8.49 42.32
N THR A 108 20.48 8.40 43.43
CA THR A 108 20.29 9.24 44.62
C THR A 108 21.22 10.45 44.66
N ILE A 109 21.96 10.70 43.58
CA ILE A 109 22.98 11.74 43.48
C ILE A 109 22.29 13.01 42.95
N ASP A 110 22.32 14.10 43.73
CA ASP A 110 21.86 15.41 43.27
C ASP A 110 22.80 15.93 42.18
N SER A 111 22.43 15.68 40.93
CA SER A 111 23.23 16.04 39.76
C SER A 111 23.51 17.53 39.64
N ASN A 112 22.82 18.40 40.40
CA ASN A 112 23.07 19.86 40.43
C ASN A 112 24.34 20.23 41.20
N ARG A 113 24.88 19.31 42.01
CA ARG A 113 26.06 19.55 42.86
C ARG A 113 27.35 18.96 42.28
N LEU A 114 27.26 18.27 41.14
CA LEU A 114 28.42 17.71 40.45
C LEU A 114 29.31 18.84 39.91
N SER A 115 30.61 18.56 39.81
CA SER A 115 31.61 19.46 39.24
C SER A 115 31.59 19.43 37.70
N ASP A 116 32.25 20.40 37.09
CA ASP A 116 32.33 20.56 35.62
C ASP A 116 33.11 19.43 34.90
N SER A 117 33.74 18.53 35.67
CA SER A 117 34.42 17.33 35.17
C SER A 117 33.43 16.22 34.75
N TRP A 118 32.14 16.36 35.13
CA TRP A 118 31.10 15.37 34.88
C TRP A 118 30.29 15.66 33.61
N LEU A 119 30.05 14.58 32.87
CA LEU A 119 29.01 14.50 31.84
C LEU A 119 27.85 13.65 32.39
N VAL A 120 26.65 14.24 32.46
CA VAL A 120 25.44 13.50 32.86
C VAL A 120 24.55 13.30 31.63
N ILE A 121 24.27 12.04 31.31
CA ILE A 121 23.40 11.61 30.23
C ILE A 121 22.12 11.07 30.84
N GLU A 122 20.97 11.63 30.49
CA GLU A 122 19.67 11.28 31.08
C GLU A 122 18.69 10.76 30.01
N GLU A 123 17.99 9.67 30.28
CA GLU A 123 16.83 9.25 29.48
C GLU A 123 15.63 10.13 29.84
N ARG A 124 15.36 11.15 29.01
CA ARG A 124 14.28 12.12 29.22
C ARG A 124 13.04 11.75 28.41
N GLU A 125 11.89 12.24 28.87
CA GLU A 125 10.67 12.23 28.06
C GLU A 125 10.84 13.18 26.87
N ILE A 126 10.23 12.79 25.76
CA ILE A 126 10.19 13.58 24.54
C ILE A 126 9.06 14.59 24.71
N ASP A 127 9.35 15.85 24.45
CA ASP A 127 8.42 16.97 24.53
C ASP A 127 8.48 17.81 23.24
N LEU A 128 7.68 18.87 23.18
CA LEU A 128 7.64 19.78 22.02
C LEU A 128 8.99 20.42 21.69
N GLY A 129 9.88 20.60 22.67
CA GLY A 129 11.21 21.18 22.45
C GLY A 129 12.21 20.17 21.89
N THR A 130 12.00 18.88 22.14
CA THR A 130 12.95 17.80 21.83
C THR A 130 12.45 16.85 20.73
N VAL A 131 11.19 16.97 20.30
CA VAL A 131 10.56 16.07 19.31
C VAL A 131 11.32 16.03 17.98
N ASP A 132 11.84 17.15 17.49
CA ASP A 132 12.56 17.16 16.21
C ASP A 132 13.90 16.39 16.30
N VAL A 133 14.58 16.50 17.45
CA VAL A 133 15.82 15.77 17.72
C VAL A 133 15.53 14.27 17.80
N ALA A 134 14.42 13.89 18.43
CA ALA A 134 13.95 12.51 18.48
C ALA A 134 13.58 11.96 17.09
N VAL A 135 12.76 12.69 16.31
CA VAL A 135 12.39 12.30 14.94
C VAL A 135 13.64 12.08 14.09
N ARG A 136 14.61 13.00 14.17
CA ARG A 136 15.88 12.86 13.46
C ARG A 136 16.64 11.61 13.88
N TYR A 137 16.80 11.39 15.18
CA TYR A 137 17.48 10.20 15.72
C TYR A 137 16.84 8.90 15.20
N PHE A 138 15.52 8.78 15.27
CA PHE A 138 14.81 7.57 14.84
C PHE A 138 14.82 7.37 13.32
N CYS A 139 14.87 8.45 12.52
CA CYS A 139 15.10 8.34 11.08
C CYS A 139 16.54 7.91 10.73
N GLU A 140 17.54 8.41 11.46
CA GLU A 140 18.96 8.13 11.18
C GLU A 140 19.38 6.73 11.64
N CYS A 141 18.89 6.34 12.82
CA CYS A 141 19.30 5.15 13.56
C CYS A 141 18.19 4.08 13.69
N GLY A 142 17.00 4.30 13.13
CA GLY A 142 15.90 3.34 13.16
C GLY A 142 16.20 2.07 12.37
N GLU A 143 15.51 0.97 12.72
CA GLU A 143 15.65 -0.32 12.03
C GLU A 143 14.90 -0.34 10.68
N ILE A 144 14.00 0.63 10.46
CA ILE A 144 13.20 0.72 9.24
C ILE A 144 14.07 1.35 8.12
N HIS A 145 14.51 0.51 7.19
CA HIS A 145 15.30 0.92 6.03
C HIS A 145 14.56 1.97 5.18
N GLY A 146 15.31 2.98 4.70
CA GLY A 146 14.80 4.05 3.83
C GLY A 146 14.29 5.30 4.55
N THR A 147 14.24 5.34 5.89
CA THR A 147 13.66 6.47 6.65
C THR A 147 14.58 7.69 6.83
N ARG A 148 15.87 7.58 6.53
CA ARG A 148 16.87 8.64 6.76
C ARG A 148 16.56 9.99 6.13
N HIS A 149 15.83 10.01 5.02
CA HIS A 149 15.52 11.24 4.30
C HIS A 149 14.21 11.91 4.78
N LEU A 150 13.43 11.25 5.64
CA LEU A 150 12.11 11.71 6.06
C LEU A 150 12.16 12.87 7.05
N TRP A 151 13.14 12.89 7.98
CA TRP A 151 13.25 13.97 8.96
C TRP A 151 13.54 15.34 8.32
N ALA A 152 14.13 15.34 7.12
CA ALA A 152 14.41 16.54 6.35
C ALA A 152 13.14 17.12 5.68
N LYS A 153 12.03 16.38 5.67
CA LYS A 153 10.75 16.83 5.12
C LYS A 153 9.94 17.57 6.18
N PRO A 154 9.57 18.84 5.96
CA PRO A 154 8.85 19.63 6.95
C PRO A 154 7.45 19.07 7.27
N GLU A 155 6.83 18.36 6.33
CA GLU A 155 5.51 17.73 6.53
C GLU A 155 5.57 16.56 7.52
N PHE A 156 6.68 15.81 7.51
CA PHE A 156 6.88 14.65 8.38
C PHE A 156 7.15 15.10 9.82
N SER A 157 8.07 16.04 10.01
CA SER A 157 8.37 16.61 11.34
C SER A 157 7.18 17.41 11.88
N GLY A 158 6.43 18.10 11.00
CA GLY A 158 5.19 18.79 11.34
C GLY A 158 4.11 17.86 11.93
N TYR A 159 3.96 16.65 11.38
CA TYR A 159 3.02 15.65 11.90
C TYR A 159 3.28 15.30 13.37
N PHE A 160 4.55 15.03 13.75
CA PHE A 160 4.87 14.69 15.13
C PHE A 160 4.67 15.88 16.08
N ARG A 161 4.95 17.10 15.65
CA ARG A 161 4.63 18.29 16.46
C ARG A 161 3.13 18.42 16.73
N GLU A 162 2.28 18.18 15.74
CA GLU A 162 0.82 18.17 15.91
C GLU A 162 0.35 17.08 16.87
N VAL A 163 0.85 15.85 16.71
CA VAL A 163 0.52 14.73 17.61
C VAL A 163 0.90 15.05 19.06
N PHE A 164 2.06 15.69 19.28
CA PHE A 164 2.51 16.09 20.61
C PHE A 164 1.72 17.27 21.21
N LEU A 165 1.21 18.19 20.39
CA LEU A 165 0.29 19.24 20.84
C LEU A 165 -0.99 18.64 21.45
N GLU A 166 -1.47 17.51 20.92
CA GLU A 166 -2.66 16.82 21.42
C GLU A 166 -2.37 15.87 22.60
N SER A 167 -1.19 15.22 22.61
CA SER A 167 -0.89 14.10 23.51
C SER A 167 -0.06 14.47 24.74
N GLY A 168 0.69 15.58 24.72
CA GLY A 168 1.65 15.95 25.76
C GLY A 168 2.99 15.19 25.66
N ALA A 169 3.83 15.29 26.69
CA ALA A 169 5.14 14.62 26.76
C ALA A 169 4.98 13.09 26.83
N GLN A 170 5.90 12.36 26.20
CA GLN A 170 5.83 10.90 26.10
C GLN A 170 7.18 10.25 26.41
N ASP A 171 7.15 9.04 26.99
CA ASP A 171 8.35 8.21 27.12
C ASP A 171 8.85 7.70 25.75
N ILE A 172 10.13 7.35 25.68
CA ILE A 172 10.81 6.96 24.44
C ILE A 172 10.14 5.74 23.76
N ARG A 173 9.61 4.77 24.52
CA ARG A 173 8.97 3.58 23.93
C ARG A 173 7.63 3.92 23.30
N SER A 174 6.85 4.77 23.97
CA SER A 174 5.58 5.27 23.43
C SER A 174 5.82 6.07 22.15
N PHE A 175 6.83 6.94 22.14
CA PHE A 175 7.23 7.68 20.95
C PHE A 175 7.66 6.77 19.80
N GLN A 176 8.55 5.80 20.06
CA GLN A 176 9.02 4.87 19.03
C GLN A 176 7.86 4.12 18.37
N ARG A 177 6.89 3.64 19.16
CA ARG A 177 5.72 2.94 18.60
C ARG A 177 4.92 3.83 17.68
N GLU A 178 4.69 5.08 18.06
CA GLU A 178 3.95 6.03 17.21
C GLU A 178 4.76 6.42 15.97
N PHE A 179 6.08 6.52 16.10
CA PHE A 179 6.99 6.74 14.98
C PHE A 179 6.95 5.59 13.96
N GLU A 180 7.15 4.35 14.41
CA GLU A 180 7.12 3.16 13.54
C GLU A 180 5.78 2.97 12.86
N LYS A 181 4.69 3.16 13.60
CA LYS A 181 3.32 3.12 13.08
C LYS A 181 3.09 4.18 12.00
N THR A 182 3.55 5.40 12.24
CA THR A 182 3.44 6.51 11.28
C THR A 182 4.24 6.21 10.03
N VAL A 183 5.49 5.74 10.15
CA VAL A 183 6.30 5.32 9.01
C VAL A 183 5.58 4.21 8.24
N LEU A 184 5.15 3.12 8.89
CA LEU A 184 4.50 1.98 8.24
C LEU A 184 3.20 2.35 7.50
N LEU A 185 2.38 3.22 8.10
CA LEU A 185 1.04 3.53 7.57
C LEU A 185 1.01 4.71 6.60
N HIS A 186 2.01 5.60 6.70
CA HIS A 186 1.99 6.91 6.06
C HIS A 186 3.21 7.20 5.20
N THR A 187 4.16 6.27 5.09
CA THR A 187 5.18 6.32 4.02
C THR A 187 4.81 5.37 2.89
N ASP A 188 5.05 5.83 1.66
CA ASP A 188 4.87 4.99 0.49
C ASP A 188 5.94 3.90 0.44
N GLY A 189 5.53 2.64 0.33
CA GLY A 189 6.44 1.49 0.33
C GLY A 189 7.35 1.40 -0.91
N VAL A 190 7.13 2.24 -1.94
CA VAL A 190 7.89 2.26 -3.20
C VAL A 190 8.71 3.53 -3.34
N SER A 191 8.13 4.72 -3.10
CA SER A 191 8.89 5.98 -3.17
C SER A 191 9.65 6.32 -1.89
N GLY A 192 9.28 5.72 -0.76
CA GLY A 192 9.82 6.06 0.57
C GLY A 192 9.31 7.40 1.10
N ASP A 193 8.42 8.09 0.38
CA ASP A 193 7.95 9.42 0.73
C ASP A 193 6.77 9.41 1.71
N PHE A 194 6.73 10.38 2.62
CA PHE A 194 5.59 10.60 3.51
C PHE A 194 4.37 11.18 2.77
N LYS A 195 3.21 10.52 2.90
CA LYS A 195 1.92 10.95 2.33
C LYS A 195 1.27 11.99 3.24
N THR A 196 0.81 13.09 2.66
CA THR A 196 0.28 14.27 3.38
C THR A 196 -0.89 13.94 4.32
N VAL A 197 -1.01 14.75 5.38
CA VAL A 197 -1.99 14.65 6.48
C VAL A 197 -3.46 14.54 6.01
N GLU A 198 -3.78 15.04 4.82
CA GLU A 198 -5.12 15.00 4.22
C GLU A 198 -5.52 13.60 3.73
N ALA A 199 -4.58 12.83 3.15
CA ALA A 199 -4.80 11.44 2.74
C ALA A 199 -4.99 10.52 3.97
N VAL A 200 -4.31 10.84 5.07
CA VAL A 200 -4.44 10.15 6.37
C VAL A 200 -5.80 10.40 7.01
N LYS A 201 -6.28 11.65 7.01
CA LYS A 201 -7.64 12.03 7.46
C LYS A 201 -8.73 11.39 6.58
N GLY A 202 -8.50 11.24 5.28
CA GLY A 202 -9.40 10.52 4.36
C GLY A 202 -9.53 9.02 4.67
N ARG A 203 -8.41 8.34 4.96
CA ARG A 203 -8.38 6.89 5.24
C ARG A 203 -8.99 6.52 6.60
N GLN A 204 -8.76 7.32 7.65
CA GLN A 204 -9.39 7.13 8.96
C GLN A 204 -10.92 7.31 8.92
N LYS A 205 -11.42 8.25 8.12
CA LYS A 205 -12.87 8.52 8.02
C LYS A 205 -13.61 7.52 7.14
N ARG A 206 -13.00 7.04 6.04
CA ARG A 206 -13.51 5.86 5.31
C ARG A 206 -13.60 4.62 6.22
N SER A 207 -12.64 4.48 7.15
CA SER A 207 -12.69 3.43 8.18
C SER A 207 -13.83 3.63 9.20
N GLN A 208 -14.18 4.87 9.57
CA GLN A 208 -15.34 5.14 10.45
C GLN A 208 -16.67 4.77 9.77
N ILE A 209 -16.85 5.13 8.50
CA ILE A 209 -18.05 4.74 7.73
C ILE A 209 -18.12 3.23 7.56
N ALA A 210 -16.99 2.59 7.23
CA ALA A 210 -16.90 1.13 7.16
C ALA A 210 -17.26 0.45 8.48
N LYS A 211 -16.82 1.01 9.62
CA LYS A 211 -17.21 0.53 10.97
C LYS A 211 -18.70 0.72 11.22
N ALA A 212 -19.28 1.85 10.82
CA ALA A 212 -20.71 2.12 10.99
C ALA A 212 -21.58 1.16 10.14
N ILE A 213 -21.18 0.86 8.90
CA ILE A 213 -21.85 -0.15 8.07
C ILE A 213 -21.79 -1.53 8.74
N LYS A 214 -20.60 -1.97 9.17
CA LYS A 214 -20.45 -3.25 9.89
C LYS A 214 -21.26 -3.26 11.19
N GLY A 215 -21.31 -2.14 11.91
CA GLY A 215 -22.14 -1.97 13.11
C GLY A 215 -23.63 -2.15 12.83
N LEU A 216 -24.15 -1.51 11.78
CA LEU A 216 -25.54 -1.66 11.33
C LEU A 216 -25.87 -3.12 11.00
N LEU A 217 -25.00 -3.81 10.26
CA LEU A 217 -25.20 -5.20 9.88
C LEU A 217 -25.20 -6.17 11.06
N VAL A 218 -24.48 -5.83 12.14
CA VAL A 218 -24.39 -6.64 13.36
C VAL A 218 -25.56 -6.34 14.31
N GLN A 219 -25.81 -5.07 14.62
CA GLN A 219 -26.78 -4.63 15.64
C GLN A 219 -28.22 -4.59 15.11
N LYS A 220 -28.41 -4.20 13.83
CA LYS A 220 -29.70 -4.20 13.13
C LYS A 220 -30.79 -3.37 13.83
N ASP A 221 -30.40 -2.27 14.44
CA ASP A 221 -31.30 -1.38 15.15
C ASP A 221 -31.21 0.07 14.63
N GLN A 222 -32.15 0.90 15.10
CA GLN A 222 -32.24 2.30 14.71
C GLN A 222 -31.06 3.13 15.24
N GLN A 223 -30.39 2.69 16.31
CA GLN A 223 -29.23 3.39 16.86
C GLN A 223 -28.02 3.24 15.94
N ALA A 224 -27.75 2.02 15.47
CA ALA A 224 -26.70 1.74 14.50
C ALA A 224 -26.92 2.47 13.18
N LEU A 225 -28.18 2.58 12.72
CA LEU A 225 -28.52 3.39 11.55
C LEU A 225 -28.23 4.88 11.80
N SER A 226 -28.59 5.40 12.97
CA SER A 226 -28.32 6.80 13.33
C SER A 226 -26.81 7.11 13.35
N ILE A 227 -25.98 6.16 13.82
CA ILE A 227 -24.51 6.27 13.77
C ILE A 227 -24.00 6.30 12.32
N LEU A 228 -24.54 5.46 11.44
CA LEU A 228 -24.19 5.47 10.02
C LEU A 228 -24.58 6.79 9.36
N ILE A 229 -25.80 7.29 9.59
CA ILE A 229 -26.26 8.56 9.03
C ILE A 229 -25.43 9.75 9.55
N ALA A 230 -25.03 9.73 10.83
CA ALA A 230 -24.13 10.74 11.36
C ALA A 230 -22.76 10.74 10.65
N ALA A 231 -22.16 9.55 10.46
CA ALA A 231 -20.89 9.40 9.75
C ALA A 231 -21.00 9.85 8.27
N LEU A 232 -22.13 9.59 7.63
CA LEU A 232 -22.38 9.98 6.24
C LEU A 232 -22.76 11.46 6.09
N SER A 233 -23.38 12.08 7.08
CA SER A 233 -23.66 13.52 7.07
C SER A 233 -22.35 14.32 7.01
N ASP A 234 -21.31 13.88 7.72
CA ASP A 234 -19.99 14.49 7.66
C ASP A 234 -19.29 14.30 6.30
N LEU A 235 -19.48 13.12 5.67
CA LEU A 235 -19.01 12.87 4.32
C LEU A 235 -19.73 13.79 3.33
N ARG A 236 -21.06 13.88 3.43
CA ARG A 236 -21.88 14.64 2.50
C ARG A 236 -21.56 16.13 2.49
N ARG A 237 -21.29 16.72 3.66
CA ARG A 237 -20.88 18.13 3.79
C ARG A 237 -19.60 18.47 3.03
N ARG A 238 -18.76 17.48 2.73
CA ARG A 238 -17.46 17.65 2.08
C ARG A 238 -17.48 17.27 0.60
N SER A 239 -18.44 16.46 0.18
CA SER A 239 -18.59 16.06 -1.21
C SER A 239 -19.00 17.25 -2.07
N ILE A 240 -18.35 17.36 -3.23
CA ILE A 240 -18.51 18.48 -4.17
C ILE A 240 -19.91 18.45 -4.78
N SER A 241 -20.44 17.26 -5.03
CA SER A 241 -21.77 17.03 -5.60
C SER A 241 -22.48 15.84 -4.92
N PRO A 242 -23.82 15.73 -5.06
CA PRO A 242 -24.55 14.51 -4.70
C PRO A 242 -24.00 13.26 -5.37
N GLU A 243 -23.53 13.37 -6.62
CA GLU A 243 -22.87 12.30 -7.36
C GLU A 243 -21.57 11.84 -6.66
N ASP A 244 -20.67 12.78 -6.37
CA ASP A 244 -19.42 12.51 -5.66
C ASP A 244 -19.68 11.85 -4.29
N PHE A 245 -20.70 12.29 -3.57
CA PHE A 245 -21.13 11.67 -2.32
C PHE A 245 -21.58 10.21 -2.50
N ILE A 246 -22.46 9.95 -3.47
CA ILE A 246 -22.99 8.61 -3.71
C ILE A 246 -21.87 7.66 -4.19
N THR A 247 -20.97 8.13 -5.06
CA THR A 247 -19.80 7.36 -5.51
C THR A 247 -18.90 6.99 -4.33
N GLN A 248 -18.56 7.95 -3.46
CA GLN A 248 -17.74 7.68 -2.28
C GLN A 248 -18.43 6.73 -1.27
N PHE A 249 -19.75 6.81 -1.12
CA PHE A 249 -20.51 5.86 -0.31
C PHE A 249 -20.43 4.44 -0.89
N VAL A 250 -20.65 4.28 -2.20
CA VAL A 250 -20.60 2.99 -2.88
C VAL A 250 -19.19 2.38 -2.81
N ASP A 251 -18.13 3.17 -2.97
CA ASP A 251 -16.75 2.70 -2.80
C ASP A 251 -16.53 2.07 -1.42
N VAL A 252 -17.03 2.70 -0.36
CA VAL A 252 -16.91 2.16 1.01
C VAL A 252 -17.74 0.87 1.16
N VAL A 253 -18.92 0.79 0.53
CA VAL A 253 -19.73 -0.44 0.51
C VAL A 253 -19.01 -1.57 -0.23
N CYS A 254 -18.42 -1.31 -1.40
CA CYS A 254 -17.65 -2.30 -2.16
C CYS A 254 -16.46 -2.82 -1.34
N LEU A 255 -15.65 -1.90 -0.80
CA LEU A 255 -14.49 -2.24 0.03
C LEU A 255 -14.87 -3.10 1.24
N THR A 256 -15.97 -2.76 1.93
CA THR A 256 -16.42 -3.53 3.10
C THR A 256 -17.02 -4.89 2.73
N THR A 257 -17.68 -4.97 1.59
CA THR A 257 -18.26 -6.21 1.04
C THR A 257 -17.16 -7.18 0.60
N ASP A 258 -16.14 -6.71 -0.10
CA ASP A 258 -15.01 -7.53 -0.53
C ASP A 258 -14.22 -8.08 0.66
N GLN A 259 -13.96 -7.24 1.68
CA GLN A 259 -13.36 -7.66 2.94
C GLN A 259 -14.20 -8.73 3.66
N ALA A 260 -15.54 -8.58 3.64
CA ALA A 260 -16.43 -9.56 4.22
C ALA A 260 -16.39 -10.88 3.44
N GLY A 261 -16.36 -10.83 2.10
CA GLY A 261 -16.30 -12.01 1.24
C GLY A 261 -15.04 -12.86 1.44
N GLN A 262 -13.91 -12.21 1.71
CA GLN A 262 -12.63 -12.87 2.02
C GLN A 262 -12.58 -13.49 3.44
N SER A 263 -13.50 -13.09 4.33
CA SER A 263 -13.50 -13.57 5.71
C SER A 263 -14.13 -14.97 5.83
N ALA A 264 -13.30 -15.96 6.16
CA ALA A 264 -13.76 -17.32 6.45
C ALA A 264 -14.66 -17.41 7.70
N HIS A 265 -14.59 -16.43 8.61
CA HIS A 265 -15.23 -16.48 9.92
C HIS A 265 -16.69 -15.99 9.96
N LEU A 266 -17.26 -15.53 8.83
CA LEU A 266 -18.65 -15.08 8.82
C LEU A 266 -19.62 -16.25 8.98
N THR A 267 -20.48 -16.14 10.00
CA THR A 267 -21.58 -17.07 10.25
C THR A 267 -22.61 -17.03 9.13
N TYR A 268 -23.42 -18.09 8.98
CA TYR A 268 -24.56 -18.13 8.07
C TYR A 268 -25.45 -16.89 8.17
N ARG A 269 -25.78 -16.46 9.40
CA ARG A 269 -26.64 -15.31 9.66
C ARG A 269 -26.01 -14.03 9.13
N GLN A 270 -24.74 -13.79 9.43
CA GLN A 270 -24.01 -12.62 8.95
C GLN A 270 -23.90 -12.58 7.42
N ARG A 271 -23.64 -13.72 6.77
CA ARG A 271 -23.64 -13.80 5.30
C ARG A 271 -25.01 -13.45 4.72
N ARG A 272 -26.08 -13.98 5.32
CA ARG A 272 -27.45 -13.61 4.92
C ARG A 272 -27.73 -12.12 5.09
N ASP A 273 -27.34 -11.52 6.21
CA ASP A 273 -27.55 -10.10 6.48
C ASP A 273 -26.83 -9.22 5.45
N TRP A 274 -25.59 -9.56 5.10
CA TRP A 274 -24.86 -8.91 4.01
C TRP A 274 -25.59 -8.99 2.68
N ILE A 275 -26.14 -10.15 2.31
CA ILE A 275 -26.89 -10.29 1.05
C ILE A 275 -28.20 -9.48 1.09
N ILE A 276 -28.88 -9.40 2.23
CA ILE A 276 -30.08 -8.56 2.38
C ILE A 276 -29.70 -7.08 2.19
N TRP A 277 -28.61 -6.62 2.80
CA TRP A 277 -28.12 -5.25 2.65
C TRP A 277 -27.79 -4.91 1.20
N LEU A 278 -27.04 -5.78 0.51
CA LEU A 278 -26.75 -5.62 -0.92
C LEU A 278 -28.03 -5.59 -1.75
N GLY A 279 -29.00 -6.46 -1.45
CA GLY A 279 -30.27 -6.50 -2.17
C GLY A 279 -31.14 -5.25 -1.98
N VAL A 280 -31.14 -4.67 -0.79
CA VAL A 280 -31.82 -3.37 -0.54
C VAL A 280 -31.17 -2.25 -1.36
N LEU A 281 -29.84 -2.21 -1.39
CA LEU A 281 -29.12 -1.22 -2.19
C LEU A 281 -29.39 -1.40 -3.69
N ILE A 282 -29.35 -2.64 -4.20
CA ILE A 282 -29.72 -2.99 -5.58
C ILE A 282 -31.13 -2.49 -5.91
N ARG A 283 -32.10 -2.70 -5.02
CA ARG A 283 -33.49 -2.25 -5.20
C ARG A 283 -33.60 -0.72 -5.31
N LEU A 284 -32.76 0.01 -4.58
CA LEU A 284 -32.76 1.48 -4.57
C LEU A 284 -31.85 2.10 -5.64
N MET A 285 -31.03 1.31 -6.35
CA MET A 285 -30.14 1.79 -7.41
C MET A 285 -30.77 2.72 -8.45
N PRO A 286 -31.96 2.46 -9.02
CA PRO A 286 -32.56 3.41 -9.97
C PRO A 286 -32.78 4.81 -9.37
N ARG A 287 -32.99 4.93 -8.06
CA ARG A 287 -33.15 6.21 -7.36
C ARG A 287 -31.80 6.88 -7.09
N PHE A 288 -30.77 6.11 -6.72
CA PHE A 288 -29.40 6.64 -6.65
C PHE A 288 -28.96 7.19 -8.02
N TYR A 289 -29.24 6.46 -9.09
CA TYR A 289 -28.93 6.91 -10.45
C TYR A 289 -29.71 8.17 -10.85
N ALA A 290 -31.00 8.27 -10.50
CA ALA A 290 -31.79 9.47 -10.78
C ALA A 290 -31.25 10.74 -10.11
N VAL A 291 -30.51 10.60 -9.00
CA VAL A 291 -29.79 11.72 -8.36
C VAL A 291 -28.53 12.08 -9.14
N ILE A 292 -27.83 11.08 -9.67
CA ILE A 292 -26.61 11.24 -10.48
C ILE A 292 -26.92 11.82 -11.87
N SER A 293 -28.01 11.39 -12.51
CA SER A 293 -28.32 11.70 -13.90
C SER A 293 -29.08 13.02 -14.12
N LYS A 294 -29.46 13.74 -13.06
CA LYS A 294 -30.12 15.05 -13.21
C LYS A 294 -29.09 16.08 -13.67
N GLN A 295 -29.08 16.30 -14.99
CA GLN A 295 -28.32 17.38 -15.62
C GLN A 295 -28.63 18.70 -14.93
N SER A 296 -27.57 19.43 -14.58
CA SER A 296 -27.56 20.79 -14.07
C SER A 296 -28.46 21.70 -14.92
N GLY A 297 -29.70 21.93 -14.48
CA GLY A 297 -30.64 22.75 -15.23
C GLY A 297 -32.09 22.61 -14.80
N GLU A 298 -32.40 22.66 -13.51
CA GLU A 298 -33.71 23.14 -13.00
C GLU A 298 -33.63 23.31 -11.47
N ASP A 299 -34.24 24.39 -10.97
CA ASP A 299 -34.14 24.92 -9.62
C ASP A 299 -34.32 23.88 -8.49
N SER A 300 -33.40 23.91 -7.52
CA SER A 300 -33.64 23.64 -6.10
C SER A 300 -34.57 22.45 -5.76
N GLU A 301 -34.22 21.23 -6.17
CA GLU A 301 -34.73 20.05 -5.46
C GLU A 301 -33.77 19.63 -4.34
N ARG A 302 -34.33 19.40 -3.15
CA ARG A 302 -33.59 19.05 -1.93
C ARG A 302 -32.69 17.86 -2.20
N ASP A 303 -31.45 17.93 -1.72
CA ASP A 303 -30.55 16.79 -1.72
C ASP A 303 -31.16 15.61 -0.93
N ILE A 304 -31.61 14.59 -1.67
CA ILE A 304 -32.22 13.38 -1.12
C ILE A 304 -31.21 12.26 -0.89
N SER A 305 -29.91 12.46 -1.12
CA SER A 305 -28.91 11.38 -1.12
C SER A 305 -28.81 10.70 0.25
N LEU A 306 -28.80 11.48 1.33
CA LEU A 306 -28.83 10.96 2.70
C LEU A 306 -30.17 10.30 3.04
N VAL A 307 -31.28 10.82 2.49
CA VAL A 307 -32.63 10.26 2.69
C VAL A 307 -32.73 8.86 2.05
N LEU A 308 -32.11 8.67 0.88
CA LEU A 308 -32.05 7.36 0.22
C LEU A 308 -31.26 6.33 1.04
N ILE A 309 -30.17 6.74 1.69
CA ILE A 309 -29.38 5.84 2.54
C ILE A 309 -30.10 5.54 3.85
N ASP A 310 -30.81 6.51 4.45
CA ASP A 310 -31.68 6.27 5.60
C ASP A 310 -32.82 5.29 5.26
N GLU A 311 -33.46 5.47 4.10
CA GLU A 311 -34.48 4.55 3.58
C GLU A 311 -33.91 3.13 3.40
N ALA A 312 -32.70 3.00 2.84
CA ALA A 312 -32.01 1.72 2.72
C ALA A 312 -31.78 1.05 4.09
N GLY A 313 -31.30 1.83 5.07
CA GLY A 313 -31.09 1.34 6.43
C GLY A 313 -32.36 0.82 7.09
N ARG A 314 -33.46 1.58 6.97
CA ARG A 314 -34.77 1.17 7.53
C ARG A 314 -35.32 -0.07 6.85
N GLN A 315 -35.20 -0.17 5.52
CA GLN A 315 -35.60 -1.38 4.78
C GLN A 315 -34.76 -2.59 5.22
N PHE A 316 -33.45 -2.44 5.38
CA PHE A 316 -32.59 -3.50 5.89
C PHE A 316 -32.98 -4.00 7.29
N ILE A 317 -33.24 -3.08 8.22
CA ILE A 317 -33.72 -3.42 9.58
C ILE A 317 -35.07 -4.15 9.50
N GLY A 318 -35.99 -3.68 8.65
CA GLY A 318 -37.29 -4.32 8.42
C GLY A 318 -37.16 -5.75 7.86
N GLU A 319 -36.33 -5.95 6.84
CA GLU A 319 -36.16 -7.26 6.18
C GLU A 319 -35.42 -8.28 7.07
N THR A 320 -34.51 -7.82 7.94
CA THR A 320 -33.81 -8.70 8.88
C THR A 320 -34.64 -9.07 10.11
N SER A 321 -35.55 -8.20 10.55
CA SER A 321 -36.43 -8.42 11.70
C SER A 321 -37.61 -9.35 11.39
N ASN A 322 -38.21 -9.24 10.19
CA ASN A 322 -39.37 -10.05 9.80
C ASN A 322 -39.03 -11.53 9.51
N ASN A 323 -37.74 -11.91 9.54
CA ASN A 323 -37.23 -13.23 9.17
C ASN A 323 -37.83 -13.79 7.86
N SER A 324 -38.28 -12.90 6.97
CA SER A 324 -39.04 -13.24 5.78
C SER A 324 -38.25 -14.21 4.92
N THR A 325 -38.90 -15.29 4.49
CA THR A 325 -38.36 -16.22 3.49
C THR A 325 -38.34 -15.62 2.08
N LYS A 326 -38.96 -14.44 1.90
CA LYS A 326 -39.04 -13.69 0.64
C LYS A 326 -38.88 -12.18 0.91
N PRO A 327 -37.67 -11.69 1.24
CA PRO A 327 -37.44 -10.26 1.45
C PRO A 327 -37.66 -9.43 0.17
N PHE A 328 -37.65 -10.10 -1.00
CA PHE A 328 -37.89 -9.49 -2.30
C PHE A 328 -39.07 -10.21 -2.96
N VAL A 329 -40.31 -9.85 -2.59
CA VAL A 329 -41.56 -10.48 -3.11
C VAL A 329 -41.71 -10.27 -4.63
N ALA A 330 -41.15 -9.19 -5.16
CA ALA A 330 -40.89 -8.98 -6.56
C ALA A 330 -39.58 -8.19 -6.66
N MET A 331 -38.52 -8.80 -7.19
CA MET A 331 -37.47 -7.99 -7.79
C MET A 331 -38.16 -7.10 -8.82
N PRO A 332 -37.95 -5.78 -8.82
CA PRO A 332 -38.53 -4.96 -9.86
C PRO A 332 -38.07 -5.51 -11.22
N ASP A 333 -38.91 -5.42 -12.25
CA ASP A 333 -38.53 -5.68 -13.64
C ASP A 333 -37.57 -4.57 -14.10
N VAL A 334 -36.40 -4.55 -13.47
CA VAL A 334 -35.36 -3.55 -13.55
C VAL A 334 -34.76 -3.58 -14.96
N SER A 335 -34.77 -4.74 -15.62
CA SER A 335 -34.21 -4.89 -16.96
C SER A 335 -34.88 -3.98 -17.98
N ASN A 336 -36.19 -3.74 -17.93
CA ASN A 336 -36.86 -2.95 -18.98
C ASN A 336 -36.87 -1.44 -18.71
N ARG A 337 -36.99 -1.00 -17.44
CA ARG A 337 -37.11 0.43 -17.11
C ARG A 337 -35.78 1.15 -16.87
N LEU A 338 -34.75 0.43 -16.40
CA LEU A 338 -33.42 1.01 -16.22
C LEU A 338 -32.65 1.04 -17.55
N MET A 339 -32.74 -0.02 -18.37
CA MET A 339 -32.11 -0.03 -19.70
C MET A 339 -32.61 1.08 -20.62
N ALA A 340 -33.91 1.41 -20.56
CA ALA A 340 -34.50 2.51 -21.34
C ALA A 340 -34.04 3.93 -20.90
N ARG A 341 -33.41 4.07 -19.72
CA ARG A 341 -32.95 5.36 -19.16
C ARG A 341 -31.42 5.48 -19.05
N LEU A 342 -30.70 4.39 -19.29
CA LEU A 342 -29.25 4.33 -19.17
C LEU A 342 -28.60 4.58 -20.54
N ASN A 343 -28.21 5.82 -20.82
CA ASN A 343 -27.13 6.07 -21.77
C ASN A 343 -25.82 5.64 -21.09
N MET A 344 -25.29 4.50 -21.52
CA MET A 344 -24.32 3.67 -20.78
C MET A 344 -22.87 4.17 -20.72
N GLN A 345 -22.58 5.46 -20.89
CA GLN A 345 -21.19 5.87 -21.19
C GLN A 345 -20.35 6.45 -20.03
N ASP A 346 -20.92 7.05 -18.97
CA ASP A 346 -20.06 7.98 -18.18
C ASP A 346 -19.81 7.71 -16.69
N SER A 347 -20.53 6.82 -15.98
CA SER A 347 -20.37 6.79 -14.50
C SER A 347 -19.60 5.62 -13.89
N GLY A 348 -19.49 4.45 -14.52
CA GLY A 348 -18.90 3.22 -13.90
C GLY A 348 -19.61 2.70 -12.63
N PHE A 349 -20.49 3.53 -12.06
CA PHE A 349 -21.14 3.48 -10.76
C PHE A 349 -21.98 2.21 -10.52
N PRO A 350 -22.82 1.72 -11.45
CA PRO A 350 -23.58 0.50 -11.19
C PRO A 350 -22.74 -0.77 -11.31
N ASN A 351 -21.72 -0.80 -12.17
CA ASN A 351 -21.03 -2.03 -12.53
C ASN A 351 -20.06 -2.50 -11.44
N GLN A 352 -19.30 -1.59 -10.82
CA GLN A 352 -18.37 -1.92 -9.74
C GLN A 352 -19.11 -2.47 -8.50
N PHE A 353 -20.23 -1.86 -8.14
CA PHE A 353 -21.08 -2.32 -7.04
C PHE A 353 -21.66 -3.70 -7.31
N LEU A 354 -22.24 -3.91 -8.49
CA LEU A 354 -22.83 -5.19 -8.87
C LEU A 354 -21.80 -6.32 -9.01
N LEU A 355 -20.57 -6.00 -9.42
CA LEU A 355 -19.46 -6.96 -9.45
C LEU A 355 -19.06 -7.40 -8.02
N SER A 356 -18.92 -6.44 -7.10
CA SER A 356 -18.61 -6.72 -5.69
C SER A 356 -19.72 -7.54 -5.03
N ALA A 357 -20.99 -7.18 -5.29
CA ALA A 357 -22.15 -7.92 -4.82
C ALA A 357 -22.18 -9.35 -5.37
N LYS A 358 -21.99 -9.53 -6.69
CA LYS A 358 -21.93 -10.84 -7.35
C LYS A 358 -20.90 -11.74 -6.67
N ARG A 359 -19.65 -11.26 -6.51
CA ARG A 359 -18.56 -12.04 -5.90
C ARG A 359 -18.90 -12.49 -4.48
N PHE A 360 -19.48 -11.60 -3.69
CA PHE A 360 -19.89 -11.93 -2.33
C PHE A 360 -21.01 -12.98 -2.31
N ILE A 361 -22.02 -12.83 -3.17
CA ILE A 361 -23.14 -13.77 -3.25
C ILE A 361 -22.66 -15.13 -3.75
N GLU A 362 -21.79 -15.18 -4.76
CA GLU A 362 -21.19 -16.42 -5.27
C GLU A 362 -20.46 -17.18 -4.18
N ALA A 363 -19.63 -16.49 -3.39
CA ALA A 363 -18.95 -17.07 -2.24
C ALA A 363 -19.93 -17.55 -1.14
N ALA A 364 -21.15 -17.01 -1.11
CA ALA A 364 -22.17 -17.36 -0.13
C ALA A 364 -23.17 -18.42 -0.64
N LEU A 365 -23.32 -18.66 -1.94
CA LEU A 365 -24.29 -19.61 -2.53
C LEU A 365 -24.10 -21.06 -2.02
N GLY A 366 -22.87 -21.45 -1.71
CA GLY A 366 -22.57 -22.76 -1.11
C GLY A 366 -23.10 -22.92 0.33
N VAL A 367 -23.27 -21.81 1.06
CA VAL A 367 -23.61 -21.76 2.49
C VAL A 367 -25.06 -21.30 2.73
N VAL A 368 -25.55 -20.37 1.92
CA VAL A 368 -26.88 -19.75 2.04
C VAL A 368 -27.78 -20.22 0.89
N ARG A 369 -28.55 -21.28 1.13
CA ARG A 369 -29.44 -21.89 0.13
C ARG A 369 -30.89 -21.43 0.29
N VAL A 370 -31.16 -20.21 -0.15
CA VAL A 370 -32.54 -19.67 -0.21
C VAL A 370 -32.85 -19.16 -1.64
N PRO A 371 -34.06 -19.40 -2.18
CA PRO A 371 -34.36 -19.12 -3.59
C PRO A 371 -34.08 -17.68 -4.02
N TRP A 372 -34.40 -16.71 -3.16
CA TRP A 372 -34.23 -15.28 -3.48
C TRP A 372 -32.76 -14.86 -3.60
N VAL A 373 -31.82 -15.56 -2.96
CA VAL A 373 -30.37 -15.28 -3.11
C VAL A 373 -29.91 -15.70 -4.51
N THR A 374 -30.45 -16.80 -5.02
CA THR A 374 -30.19 -17.26 -6.39
C THR A 374 -30.75 -16.26 -7.40
N SER A 375 -31.98 -15.80 -7.20
CA SER A 375 -32.58 -14.74 -8.03
C SER A 375 -31.78 -13.44 -8.02
N LEU A 376 -31.17 -13.09 -6.89
CA LEU A 376 -30.35 -11.89 -6.75
C LEU A 376 -28.99 -12.04 -7.45
N HIS A 377 -28.39 -13.23 -7.39
CA HIS A 377 -27.21 -13.58 -8.16
C HIS A 377 -27.47 -13.56 -9.67
N GLU A 378 -28.56 -14.18 -10.12
CA GLU A 378 -29.01 -14.17 -11.51
C GLU A 378 -29.26 -12.75 -12.01
N PHE A 379 -29.84 -11.89 -11.18
CA PHE A 379 -30.01 -10.47 -11.50
C PHE A 379 -28.67 -9.77 -11.74
N CYS A 380 -27.69 -9.92 -10.84
CA CYS A 380 -26.36 -9.32 -11.02
C CYS A 380 -25.67 -9.85 -12.29
N LEU A 381 -25.78 -11.15 -12.57
CA LEU A 381 -25.24 -11.76 -13.78
C LEU A 381 -25.91 -11.23 -15.05
N HIS A 382 -27.24 -11.16 -15.06
CA HIS A 382 -27.99 -10.65 -16.20
C HIS A 382 -27.64 -9.19 -16.48
N TRP A 383 -27.60 -8.36 -15.44
CA TRP A 383 -27.22 -6.95 -15.56
C TRP A 383 -25.83 -6.76 -16.15
N LEU A 384 -24.81 -7.45 -15.60
CA LEU A 384 -23.44 -7.32 -16.07
C LEU A 384 -23.31 -7.74 -17.54
N LYS A 385 -23.94 -8.86 -17.94
CA LYS A 385 -23.98 -9.31 -19.34
C LYS A 385 -24.67 -8.31 -20.26
N GLU A 386 -25.79 -7.75 -19.83
CA GLU A 386 -26.53 -6.78 -20.63
C GLU A 386 -25.77 -5.44 -20.75
N SER A 387 -25.04 -5.05 -19.70
CA SER A 387 -24.14 -3.90 -19.72
C SER A 387 -22.98 -4.08 -20.71
N GLU A 388 -22.41 -5.29 -20.79
CA GLU A 388 -21.39 -5.67 -21.76
C GLU A 388 -21.96 -5.65 -23.20
N ARG A 389 -23.20 -6.12 -23.41
CA ARG A 389 -23.87 -6.11 -24.73
C ARG A 389 -24.21 -4.70 -25.22
N SER A 390 -24.66 -3.80 -24.35
CA SER A 390 -24.89 -2.40 -24.72
C SER A 390 -23.60 -1.62 -24.93
N ALA A 391 -22.53 -1.95 -24.20
CA ALA A 391 -21.18 -1.47 -24.53
C ALA A 391 -20.71 -1.98 -25.91
N ALA A 392 -21.10 -3.20 -26.29
CA ALA A 392 -20.83 -3.77 -27.62
C ALA A 392 -21.72 -3.21 -28.76
N ASN A 393 -22.89 -2.61 -28.46
CA ASN A 393 -23.80 -2.03 -29.45
C ASN A 393 -23.70 -0.49 -29.60
N SER A 394 -22.87 0.19 -28.82
CA SER A 394 -22.31 1.50 -29.20
C SER A 394 -21.42 1.30 -30.44
N PRO A 395 -21.10 2.32 -31.28
CA PRO A 395 -20.14 2.15 -32.37
C PRO A 395 -18.82 1.63 -31.80
N MET A 396 -18.64 0.32 -31.96
CA MET A 396 -17.74 -0.51 -31.19
C MET A 396 -16.40 -0.50 -31.89
N ILE A 397 -15.38 0.02 -31.21
CA ILE A 397 -14.00 -0.37 -31.47
C ILE A 397 -13.89 -1.81 -30.96
N VAL A 398 -13.78 -2.74 -31.90
CA VAL A 398 -13.82 -4.19 -31.73
C VAL A 398 -12.78 -4.65 -30.69
N SER A 399 -13.23 -5.29 -29.60
CA SER A 399 -12.39 -6.18 -28.82
C SER A 399 -12.67 -7.61 -29.27
N ALA A 400 -11.63 -8.22 -29.86
CA ALA A 400 -11.68 -9.56 -30.41
C ALA A 400 -11.98 -10.59 -29.32
N SER A 401 -12.80 -11.55 -29.72
CA SER A 401 -13.20 -12.77 -29.03
C SER A 401 -12.03 -13.55 -28.44
N THR A 402 -12.31 -14.13 -27.29
CA THR A 402 -11.62 -15.25 -26.65
C THR A 402 -11.45 -16.41 -27.64
N GLU A 403 -10.31 -16.45 -28.35
CA GLU A 403 -9.83 -17.69 -28.97
C GLU A 403 -8.41 -18.00 -28.52
N GLN A 404 -8.28 -19.29 -28.18
CA GLN A 404 -7.15 -19.91 -27.53
C GLN A 404 -5.92 -19.91 -28.43
N THR A 405 -4.82 -19.31 -27.97
CA THR A 405 -3.47 -19.76 -28.33
C THR A 405 -2.58 -19.66 -27.10
N SER A 406 -2.33 -20.82 -26.49
CA SER A 406 -1.52 -21.00 -25.28
C SER A 406 -0.04 -21.30 -25.57
N SER A 407 0.36 -21.39 -26.85
CA SER A 407 1.72 -21.75 -27.25
C SER A 407 2.24 -20.98 -28.47
N LEU A 408 3.53 -20.64 -28.44
CA LEU A 408 4.31 -20.11 -29.57
C LEU A 408 4.34 -21.09 -30.77
N ASP A 409 4.13 -22.38 -30.55
CA ASP A 409 4.17 -23.42 -31.60
C ASP A 409 2.93 -23.44 -32.50
N VAL A 410 1.84 -22.83 -32.06
CA VAL A 410 0.52 -22.90 -32.73
C VAL A 410 0.28 -21.69 -33.65
N ILE A 411 1.17 -20.69 -33.64
CA ILE A 411 1.01 -19.47 -34.43
C ILE A 411 1.46 -19.74 -35.88
N ALA A 412 0.49 -19.96 -36.77
CA ALA A 412 0.75 -20.25 -38.17
C ALA A 412 1.30 -19.02 -38.94
N GLY A 413 2.25 -19.26 -39.86
CA GLY A 413 2.71 -18.24 -40.83
C GLY A 413 3.67 -17.18 -40.28
N GLN A 414 4.23 -17.36 -39.08
CA GLN A 414 5.20 -16.45 -38.47
C GLN A 414 6.50 -17.17 -38.06
N ASP A 415 6.86 -18.24 -38.77
CA ASP A 415 7.92 -19.18 -38.36
C ASP A 415 9.27 -18.50 -38.08
N ILE A 416 9.62 -17.49 -38.87
CA ILE A 416 10.88 -16.74 -38.70
C ILE A 416 10.90 -16.00 -37.36
N ILE A 417 9.80 -15.32 -37.01
CA ILE A 417 9.67 -14.56 -35.77
C ILE A 417 9.64 -15.52 -34.59
N ILE A 418 8.82 -16.57 -34.68
CA ILE A 418 8.66 -17.58 -33.63
C ILE A 418 9.99 -18.27 -33.33
N ASN A 419 10.73 -18.70 -34.36
CA ASN A 419 12.02 -19.36 -34.16
C ASN A 419 13.07 -18.42 -33.55
N SER A 420 13.05 -17.14 -33.92
CA SER A 420 13.93 -16.15 -33.29
C SER A 420 13.57 -15.90 -31.82
N LEU A 421 12.28 -15.77 -31.49
CA LEU A 421 11.80 -15.62 -30.11
C LEU A 421 12.09 -16.86 -29.26
N LYS A 422 12.03 -18.07 -29.83
CA LYS A 422 12.47 -19.32 -29.19
C LYS A 422 13.97 -19.31 -28.90
N GLY A 423 14.78 -18.74 -29.80
CA GLY A 423 16.22 -18.55 -29.60
C GLY A 423 16.55 -17.75 -28.34
N LEU A 424 15.82 -16.66 -28.07
CA LEU A 424 16.01 -15.83 -26.87
C LEU A 424 15.87 -16.63 -25.57
N PHE A 425 14.96 -17.61 -25.54
CA PHE A 425 14.82 -18.48 -24.39
C PHE A 425 15.91 -19.55 -24.26
N GLY A 426 16.58 -19.90 -25.37
CA GLY A 426 17.77 -20.75 -25.36
C GLY A 426 18.97 -20.02 -24.78
N ASP A 427 19.12 -18.75 -25.15
CA ASP A 427 20.20 -17.87 -24.66
C ASP A 427 19.98 -17.42 -23.20
N GLY A 428 18.71 -17.36 -22.76
CA GLY A 428 18.33 -16.99 -21.41
C GLY A 428 18.42 -15.48 -21.13
N ASP A 429 18.70 -14.68 -22.16
CA ASP A 429 18.75 -13.23 -22.10
C ASP A 429 17.47 -12.62 -22.71
N HIS A 430 16.73 -11.90 -21.86
CA HIS A 430 15.49 -11.21 -22.21
C HIS A 430 15.58 -9.71 -21.90
N SER A 431 16.80 -9.17 -21.79
CA SER A 431 17.06 -7.78 -21.43
C SER A 431 16.81 -6.79 -22.58
N VAL A 432 17.02 -7.24 -23.82
CA VAL A 432 16.76 -6.43 -25.02
C VAL A 432 15.26 -6.35 -25.28
N PRO A 433 14.67 -5.14 -25.39
CA PRO A 433 13.27 -4.98 -25.74
C PRO A 433 12.90 -5.61 -27.10
N ILE A 434 11.73 -6.23 -27.17
CA ILE A 434 11.17 -6.80 -28.39
C ILE A 434 10.17 -5.80 -28.99
N LEU A 435 10.31 -5.45 -30.27
CA LEU A 435 9.39 -4.56 -30.98
C LEU A 435 8.68 -5.34 -32.09
N LEU A 436 7.37 -5.48 -31.95
CA LEU A 436 6.48 -6.06 -32.95
C LEU A 436 5.78 -4.94 -33.71
N PHE A 437 5.92 -4.89 -35.03
CA PHE A 437 5.27 -3.88 -35.87
C PHE A 437 4.53 -4.48 -37.09
N GLY A 438 3.49 -3.80 -37.55
CA GLY A 438 2.63 -4.25 -38.66
C GLY A 438 1.24 -3.60 -38.59
N ALA A 439 0.35 -3.89 -39.55
CA ALA A 439 -1.01 -3.34 -39.54
C ALA A 439 -1.98 -4.11 -38.63
N ASP A 440 -1.81 -5.42 -38.49
CA ASP A 440 -2.73 -6.29 -37.74
C ASP A 440 -2.43 -6.37 -36.24
N GLU A 441 -3.17 -5.60 -35.42
CA GLU A 441 -2.96 -5.51 -33.96
C GLU A 441 -3.20 -6.84 -33.25
N LEU A 442 -4.13 -7.66 -33.76
CA LEU A 442 -4.49 -8.93 -33.16
C LEU A 442 -3.34 -9.95 -33.26
N SER A 443 -2.73 -10.09 -34.44
CA SER A 443 -1.58 -10.98 -34.63
C SER A 443 -0.38 -10.56 -33.77
N ARG A 444 -0.07 -9.26 -33.70
CA ARG A 444 1.04 -8.76 -32.87
C ARG A 444 0.81 -9.06 -31.40
N ARG A 445 -0.40 -8.77 -30.91
CA ARG A 445 -0.78 -9.04 -29.51
C ARG A 445 -0.78 -10.53 -29.19
N THR A 446 -1.19 -11.38 -30.14
CA THR A 446 -1.20 -12.83 -29.97
C THR A 446 0.22 -13.37 -29.78
N ILE A 447 1.16 -12.96 -30.63
CA ILE A 447 2.58 -13.34 -30.51
C ILE A 447 3.17 -12.83 -29.18
N ALA A 448 2.92 -11.55 -28.85
CA ALA A 448 3.38 -10.96 -27.60
C ALA A 448 2.87 -11.74 -26.38
N MET A 449 1.57 -12.04 -26.34
CA MET A 449 0.96 -12.73 -25.20
C MET A 449 1.44 -14.18 -25.08
N ALA A 450 1.64 -14.88 -26.19
CA ALA A 450 2.22 -16.22 -26.20
C ALA A 450 3.64 -16.21 -25.60
N TYR A 451 4.46 -15.22 -25.97
CA TYR A 451 5.81 -15.05 -25.42
C TYR A 451 5.79 -14.72 -23.92
N VAL A 452 4.93 -13.79 -23.48
CA VAL A 452 4.77 -13.43 -22.06
C VAL A 452 4.39 -14.66 -21.24
N ARG A 453 3.39 -15.44 -21.69
CA ARG A 453 2.93 -16.66 -21.01
C ARG A 453 4.05 -17.69 -20.89
N ALA A 454 4.86 -17.86 -21.94
CA ALA A 454 6.00 -18.76 -21.92
C ALA A 454 7.11 -18.28 -20.95
N LEU A 455 7.35 -16.97 -20.86
CA LEU A 455 8.38 -16.39 -19.99
C LEU A 455 8.02 -16.38 -18.50
N MET A 456 6.73 -16.20 -18.20
CA MET A 456 6.18 -16.20 -16.84
C MET A 456 5.87 -17.60 -16.30
N CYS A 457 6.05 -18.65 -17.10
CA CYS A 457 5.84 -20.03 -16.69
C CYS A 457 7.02 -20.52 -15.82
N GLU A 458 6.72 -20.98 -14.60
CA GLU A 458 7.71 -21.46 -13.63
C GLU A 458 8.20 -22.88 -13.95
N THR A 459 7.31 -23.74 -14.45
CA THR A 459 7.55 -25.17 -14.64
C THR A 459 7.71 -25.56 -16.11
N ARG A 460 8.15 -24.61 -16.95
CA ARG A 460 8.33 -24.86 -18.40
C ARG A 460 9.37 -25.96 -18.62
N ALA A 461 9.01 -27.01 -19.37
CA ALA A 461 9.93 -28.08 -19.71
C ALA A 461 11.06 -27.58 -20.64
N ARG A 462 12.26 -28.13 -20.48
CA ARG A 462 13.43 -27.73 -21.27
C ARG A 462 13.23 -28.20 -22.72
N GLY A 463 13.15 -27.25 -23.66
CA GLY A 463 12.89 -27.51 -25.09
C GLY A 463 11.43 -27.32 -25.51
N GLU A 464 10.52 -27.05 -24.57
CA GLU A 464 9.14 -26.66 -24.86
C GLU A 464 8.95 -25.14 -24.72
N TRP A 465 8.14 -24.57 -25.60
CA TRP A 465 7.86 -23.13 -25.68
C TRP A 465 6.42 -22.79 -25.31
N SER A 466 5.67 -23.78 -24.82
CA SER A 466 4.32 -23.65 -24.28
C SER A 466 4.32 -23.36 -22.78
N ALA A 467 3.39 -22.53 -22.34
CA ALA A 467 3.10 -22.36 -20.92
C ALA A 467 2.40 -23.62 -20.38
N CYS A 468 2.72 -24.05 -19.16
CA CYS A 468 2.16 -25.28 -18.59
C CYS A 468 0.66 -25.16 -18.21
N GLY A 469 0.15 -23.94 -18.03
CA GLY A 469 -1.24 -23.67 -17.65
C GLY A 469 -1.60 -23.96 -16.19
N THR A 470 -0.76 -24.67 -15.44
CA THR A 470 -1.08 -25.14 -14.07
C THR A 470 -0.24 -24.52 -12.96
N CYS A 471 0.92 -23.92 -13.27
CA CYS A 471 1.77 -23.27 -12.25
C CYS A 471 1.19 -21.93 -11.77
N ALA A 472 1.68 -21.43 -10.62
CA ALA A 472 1.19 -20.18 -10.01
C ALA A 472 1.34 -18.97 -10.95
N GLY A 473 2.45 -18.87 -11.68
CA GLY A 473 2.64 -17.90 -12.76
C GLY A 473 1.59 -18.00 -13.86
N CYS A 474 1.28 -19.19 -14.38
CA CYS A 474 0.27 -19.37 -15.43
C CYS A 474 -1.16 -19.05 -14.93
N VAL A 475 -1.52 -19.50 -13.73
CA VAL A 475 -2.84 -19.25 -13.14
C VAL A 475 -3.03 -17.76 -12.81
N SER A 476 -1.99 -17.07 -12.33
CA SER A 476 -2.07 -15.63 -12.05
C SER A 476 -2.19 -14.79 -13.33
N MET A 477 -1.51 -15.21 -14.41
CA MET A 477 -1.64 -14.62 -15.74
C MET A 477 -3.04 -14.78 -16.32
N GLU A 478 -3.63 -15.98 -16.23
CA GLU A 478 -4.97 -16.24 -16.76
C GLU A 478 -6.07 -15.49 -16.00
N ASN A 479 -5.88 -15.30 -14.69
CA ASN A 479 -6.80 -14.54 -13.84
C ASN A 479 -6.60 -13.02 -13.89
N GLY A 480 -5.65 -12.51 -14.68
CA GLY A 480 -5.35 -11.08 -14.79
C GLY A 480 -4.79 -10.44 -13.50
N ASN A 481 -4.19 -11.23 -12.61
CA ASN A 481 -3.66 -10.79 -11.30
C ASN A 481 -2.16 -11.11 -11.15
N SER A 482 -1.40 -11.05 -12.24
CA SER A 482 0.04 -11.31 -12.24
C SER A 482 0.81 -10.06 -11.84
N PHE A 483 1.51 -10.10 -10.70
CA PHE A 483 2.38 -9.01 -10.25
C PHE A 483 3.65 -8.84 -11.11
N GLY A 484 3.96 -9.82 -11.97
CA GLY A 484 5.09 -9.76 -12.90
C GLY A 484 4.71 -9.38 -14.32
N PHE A 485 3.44 -9.13 -14.63
CA PHE A 485 3.01 -8.73 -15.97
C PHE A 485 2.22 -7.43 -15.95
N LEU A 486 2.58 -6.49 -16.83
CA LEU A 486 1.88 -5.24 -17.00
C LEU A 486 1.54 -5.03 -18.49
N ASP A 487 0.25 -4.86 -18.78
CA ASP A 487 -0.26 -4.54 -20.12
C ASP A 487 -0.65 -3.05 -20.18
N LEU A 488 0.26 -2.23 -20.72
CA LEU A 488 0.05 -0.81 -20.94
C LEU A 488 -0.52 -0.58 -22.34
N ARG A 489 -1.63 0.16 -22.41
CA ARG A 489 -2.28 0.55 -23.66
C ARG A 489 -2.35 2.05 -23.73
N ILE A 490 -1.71 2.63 -24.73
CA ILE A 490 -1.62 4.09 -24.90
C ILE A 490 -2.81 4.57 -25.71
N ASP A 491 -3.53 5.54 -25.13
CA ASP A 491 -4.59 6.31 -25.76
C ASP A 491 -4.38 7.80 -25.44
N ARG A 492 -4.93 8.68 -26.28
CA ARG A 492 -4.84 10.13 -26.12
C ARG A 492 -5.44 10.63 -24.79
N HIS A 493 -6.36 9.86 -24.20
CA HIS A 493 -7.02 10.21 -22.94
C HIS A 493 -6.25 9.74 -21.68
N ASN A 494 -5.24 8.86 -21.81
CA ASN A 494 -4.56 8.24 -20.67
C ASN A 494 -3.05 8.53 -20.60
N VAL A 495 -2.56 9.49 -21.40
CA VAL A 495 -1.15 9.89 -21.49
C VAL A 495 -0.53 10.12 -20.11
N GLY A 496 -1.18 10.92 -19.25
CA GLY A 496 -0.67 11.20 -17.90
C GLY A 496 -0.50 9.94 -17.04
N ALA A 497 -1.49 9.04 -17.04
CA ALA A 497 -1.46 7.81 -16.27
C ALA A 497 -0.41 6.82 -16.79
N VAL A 498 -0.24 6.71 -18.10
CA VAL A 498 0.79 5.84 -18.70
C VAL A 498 2.19 6.39 -18.41
N ARG A 499 2.39 7.71 -18.46
CA ARG A 499 3.68 8.34 -18.14
C ARG A 499 4.10 8.09 -16.69
N GLU A 500 3.16 8.22 -15.76
CA GLU A 500 3.38 7.90 -14.35
C GLU A 500 3.75 6.41 -14.20
N LYS A 501 3.01 5.51 -14.86
CA LYS A 501 3.30 4.07 -14.86
C LYS A 501 4.67 3.72 -15.44
N LEU A 502 5.11 4.38 -16.53
CA LEU A 502 6.46 4.19 -17.07
C LEU A 502 7.53 4.62 -16.07
N THR A 503 7.29 5.71 -15.35
CA THR A 503 8.21 6.19 -14.29
C THR A 503 8.31 5.17 -13.16
N GLU A 504 7.20 4.52 -12.78
CA GLU A 504 7.20 3.43 -11.79
C GLU A 504 8.04 2.21 -12.24
N LEU A 505 8.22 1.99 -13.55
CA LEU A 505 9.02 0.88 -14.05
C LEU A 505 10.52 1.03 -13.77
N ALA A 506 10.99 2.22 -13.40
CA ALA A 506 12.37 2.41 -12.93
C ALA A 506 12.65 1.70 -11.58
N PHE A 507 11.61 1.39 -10.80
CA PHE A 507 11.75 0.69 -9.52
C PHE A 507 11.83 -0.83 -9.68
N GLN A 508 12.45 -1.50 -8.70
CA GLN A 508 12.64 -2.94 -8.69
C GLN A 508 11.28 -3.66 -8.58
N PRO A 509 10.99 -4.64 -9.46
CA PRO A 509 9.75 -5.40 -9.38
C PRO A 509 9.70 -6.27 -8.13
N PHE A 510 8.48 -6.55 -7.65
CA PHE A 510 8.21 -7.50 -6.57
C PHE A 510 8.35 -8.97 -7.00
N SER A 511 8.46 -9.21 -8.31
CA SER A 511 8.61 -10.53 -8.93
C SER A 511 10.02 -10.69 -9.49
N ASP A 512 10.51 -11.94 -9.45
CA ASP A 512 11.83 -12.30 -10.00
C ASP A 512 11.95 -12.10 -11.51
N ARG A 513 10.80 -11.93 -12.20
CA ARG A 513 10.70 -11.60 -13.63
C ARG A 513 9.55 -10.63 -13.83
N ARG A 514 9.82 -9.51 -14.51
CA ARG A 514 8.79 -8.55 -14.91
C ARG A 514 8.75 -8.45 -16.43
N VAL A 515 7.55 -8.55 -17.00
CA VAL A 515 7.30 -8.35 -18.42
C VAL A 515 6.32 -7.20 -18.61
N VAL A 516 6.67 -6.24 -19.45
CA VAL A 516 5.84 -5.07 -19.75
C VAL A 516 5.50 -5.06 -21.23
N LEU A 517 4.22 -5.23 -21.54
CA LEU A 517 3.68 -5.09 -22.89
C LEU A 517 3.14 -3.67 -23.07
N ILE A 518 3.68 -2.93 -24.03
CA ILE A 518 3.26 -1.56 -24.35
C ILE A 518 2.62 -1.56 -25.73
N ASN A 519 1.35 -1.18 -25.82
CA ASN A 519 0.60 -1.08 -27.07
C ASN A 519 0.42 0.38 -27.46
N GLY A 520 0.75 0.71 -28.70
CA GLY A 520 0.54 2.04 -29.27
C GLY A 520 1.58 3.08 -28.86
N LEU A 521 2.83 2.68 -28.65
CA LEU A 521 3.92 3.63 -28.32
C LEU A 521 4.14 4.66 -29.42
N ASP A 522 3.86 4.29 -30.66
CA ASP A 522 3.86 5.12 -31.87
C ASP A 522 2.75 6.19 -31.90
N ARG A 523 1.76 6.13 -30.99
CA ARG A 523 0.60 7.04 -31.02
C ARG A 523 0.84 8.37 -30.31
N VAL A 524 1.75 8.41 -29.34
CA VAL A 524 1.97 9.58 -28.47
C VAL A 524 3.45 9.79 -28.21
N ARG A 525 4.01 10.84 -28.81
CA ARG A 525 5.45 11.17 -28.75
C ARG A 525 6.00 11.35 -27.33
N GLU A 526 5.25 12.03 -26.46
CA GLU A 526 5.69 12.29 -25.08
C GLU A 526 5.92 10.99 -24.29
N ILE A 527 5.14 9.94 -24.58
CA ILE A 527 5.27 8.64 -23.92
C ILE A 527 6.48 7.88 -24.44
N GLU A 528 6.79 8.02 -25.73
CA GLU A 528 8.01 7.46 -26.32
C GLU A 528 9.27 8.06 -25.70
N GLU A 529 9.31 9.38 -25.54
CA GLU A 529 10.44 10.08 -24.89
C GLU A 529 10.61 9.63 -23.43
N ALA A 530 9.51 9.51 -22.67
CA ALA A 530 9.55 8.97 -21.32
C ALA A 530 9.99 7.50 -21.28
N PHE A 531 9.66 6.71 -22.29
CA PHE A 531 10.10 5.33 -22.41
C PHE A 531 11.61 5.21 -22.67
N LEU A 532 12.20 6.13 -23.44
CA LEU A 532 13.66 6.17 -23.65
C LEU A 532 14.41 6.37 -22.33
N ASP A 533 13.93 7.26 -21.45
CA ASP A 533 14.49 7.45 -20.11
C ASP A 533 14.45 6.14 -19.29
N VAL A 534 13.40 5.34 -19.46
CA VAL A 534 13.25 4.03 -18.80
C VAL A 534 14.21 3.01 -19.38
N LEU A 535 14.44 2.99 -20.70
CA LEU A 535 15.42 2.11 -21.32
C LEU A 535 16.85 2.43 -20.87
N GLU A 536 17.19 3.71 -20.70
CA GLU A 536 18.52 4.13 -20.27
C GLU A 536 18.79 3.84 -18.78
N ARG A 537 17.75 3.84 -17.95
CA ARG A 537 17.82 3.53 -16.51
C ARG A 537 17.48 2.07 -16.20
N GLY A 538 17.14 1.29 -17.22
CA GLY A 538 16.49 -0.02 -17.13
C GLY A 538 17.29 -1.07 -16.35
N ARG A 539 16.57 -2.05 -15.79
CA ARG A 539 17.15 -3.16 -15.01
C ARG A 539 17.09 -4.45 -15.82
N ALA A 540 18.12 -5.29 -15.70
CA ALA A 540 18.25 -6.58 -16.41
C ALA A 540 17.08 -7.57 -16.19
N VAL A 541 16.24 -7.36 -15.18
CA VAL A 541 15.14 -8.25 -14.79
C VAL A 541 13.81 -7.90 -15.49
N THR A 542 13.73 -6.78 -16.21
CA THR A 542 12.50 -6.36 -16.92
C THR A 542 12.62 -6.56 -18.41
N THR A 543 11.69 -7.34 -18.98
CA THR A 543 11.56 -7.55 -20.42
C THR A 543 10.46 -6.65 -20.97
N PHE A 544 10.81 -5.84 -21.96
CA PHE A 544 9.85 -4.97 -22.65
C PHE A 544 9.41 -5.58 -23.97
N ILE A 545 8.11 -5.49 -24.26
CA ILE A 545 7.52 -5.87 -25.54
C ILE A 545 6.71 -4.68 -26.04
N LEU A 546 7.10 -4.13 -27.18
CA LEU A 546 6.47 -3.00 -27.83
C LEU A 546 5.60 -3.51 -28.98
N ASN A 547 4.35 -3.09 -29.00
CA ASN A 547 3.38 -3.41 -30.03
C ASN A 547 2.96 -2.11 -30.73
N VAL A 548 3.46 -1.88 -31.94
CA VAL A 548 3.28 -0.63 -32.69
C VAL A 548 2.70 -0.89 -34.07
N GLU A 549 1.98 0.08 -34.62
CA GLU A 549 1.40 -0.04 -35.96
C GLU A 549 2.41 0.39 -37.03
N ASN A 550 3.00 1.58 -36.85
CA ASN A 550 3.97 2.13 -37.78
C ASN A 550 5.33 2.35 -37.11
N LEU A 551 6.38 1.80 -37.73
CA LEU A 551 7.75 1.94 -37.24
C LEU A 551 8.33 3.34 -37.52
N ASP A 552 7.83 4.01 -38.57
CA ASP A 552 8.32 5.34 -38.98
C ASP A 552 7.91 6.46 -38.00
N GLU A 553 6.91 6.20 -37.16
CA GLU A 553 6.42 7.14 -36.13
C GLU A 553 7.30 7.13 -34.86
N LEU A 554 8.20 6.15 -34.73
CA LEU A 554 9.14 6.06 -33.61
C LEU A 554 10.47 6.74 -33.92
N HIS A 555 11.12 7.28 -32.89
CA HIS A 555 12.48 7.76 -32.96
C HIS A 555 13.47 6.62 -33.25
N LEU A 556 14.48 6.92 -34.07
CA LEU A 556 15.58 6.00 -34.35
C LEU A 556 16.30 5.53 -33.07
N ALA A 557 16.31 6.36 -32.02
CA ALA A 557 16.84 6.03 -30.71
C ALA A 557 16.11 4.84 -30.06
N THR A 558 14.79 4.76 -30.19
CA THR A 558 13.97 3.66 -29.68
C THR A 558 14.20 2.41 -30.52
N VAL A 559 14.11 2.55 -31.84
CA VAL A 559 14.23 1.47 -32.82
C VAL A 559 15.59 0.78 -32.72
N SER A 560 16.69 1.53 -32.61
CA SER A 560 18.05 0.99 -32.53
C SER A 560 18.37 0.17 -31.27
N ARG A 561 17.54 0.28 -30.22
CA ARG A 561 17.71 -0.44 -28.95
C ARG A 561 16.82 -1.68 -28.83
N CYS A 562 16.04 -2.02 -29.87
CA CYS A 562 15.08 -3.11 -29.84
C CYS A 562 15.42 -4.23 -30.83
N PHE A 563 15.02 -5.47 -30.53
CA PHE A 563 14.87 -6.52 -31.53
C PHE A 563 13.57 -6.32 -32.29
N ILE A 564 13.69 -6.03 -33.58
CA ILE A 564 12.59 -5.62 -34.43
C ILE A 564 12.05 -6.80 -35.22
N TYR A 565 10.74 -7.05 -35.10
CA TYR A 565 10.04 -8.09 -35.84
C TYR A 565 8.83 -7.51 -36.57
N ARG A 566 8.83 -7.70 -37.90
CA ARG A 566 7.69 -7.36 -38.74
C ARG A 566 6.67 -8.50 -38.71
N VAL A 567 5.52 -8.28 -38.10
CA VAL A 567 4.44 -9.26 -38.06
C VAL A 567 3.67 -9.21 -39.37
N GLN A 568 3.62 -10.34 -40.07
CA GLN A 568 2.84 -10.45 -41.30
C GLN A 568 1.34 -10.49 -40.97
N PRO A 569 0.45 -9.82 -41.71
CA PRO A 569 -0.98 -9.98 -41.51
C PRO A 569 -1.39 -11.42 -41.82
N GLN A 570 -2.12 -12.06 -40.92
CA GLN A 570 -2.68 -13.38 -41.22
C GLN A 570 -3.86 -13.20 -42.16
N LEU A 571 -3.71 -13.63 -43.42
CA LEU A 571 -4.86 -13.81 -44.30
C LEU A 571 -5.72 -14.94 -43.71
N ASN A 572 -6.94 -14.64 -43.28
CA ASN A 572 -7.94 -15.64 -42.93
C ASN A 572 -8.14 -16.60 -44.12
N LYS A 573 -7.43 -17.74 -44.14
CA LYS A 573 -7.69 -18.82 -45.09
C LYS A 573 -8.95 -19.62 -44.77
N GLU A 574 -9.68 -19.28 -43.70
CA GLU A 574 -10.90 -19.97 -43.29
C GLU A 574 -12.20 -19.35 -43.82
N LEU A 575 -12.15 -18.26 -44.60
CA LEU A 575 -13.35 -17.67 -45.24
C LEU A 575 -13.55 -18.07 -46.73
N THR A 576 -12.76 -18.99 -47.27
CA THR A 576 -12.85 -19.41 -48.69
C THR A 576 -13.25 -20.87 -48.94
N ASN A 577 -13.72 -21.63 -47.93
CA ASN A 577 -14.18 -23.03 -48.13
C ASN A 577 -15.69 -23.26 -47.86
N SER A 578 -16.52 -22.24 -47.95
CA SER A 578 -17.99 -22.37 -47.85
C SER A 578 -18.76 -21.80 -49.05
N ARG A 579 -18.11 -21.69 -50.20
CA ARG A 579 -18.77 -21.53 -51.50
C ARG A 579 -18.10 -22.41 -52.55
N GLU A 580 -18.39 -23.71 -52.47
CA GLU A 580 -18.51 -24.61 -53.63
C GLU A 580 -19.44 -25.77 -53.28
#